data_AF-A0A9W4WRE9-F1
#
_entry.id   AF-A0A9W4WRE9-F1
#
_cell.length_a   1.000
_cell.length_b   1.000
_cell.length_c   1.000
_cell.angle_alpha   90.00
_cell.angle_beta   90.00
_cell.angle_gamma   90.00
#
_symmetry.space_group_name_H-M   'P 1'
#
loop_
_entity.id
_entity.type
_entity.pdbx_description
1 polymer ?
#
loop_
_entity_poly.entity_id
_entity_poly.type
_entity_poly.pdbx_seq_one_letter_code
_entity_poly.pdbx_strand_id
1 'polypeptide(L)'
;MDIDQKLTKLDFSNKDHPDPLILNKYINLEELNCSNSNLTYLDVSGCTKLAYINASHNRISKIFVNNEGLKYLNLLDNNFPEQDLTMFSELVNLKELHIGNVDNDKEGDVYNRFHGSLEPLKDLNNLENLSINNTDVDSGLEHLPTSVKILRCLADKPNVKVKSLNMQLENFVFDVKDVIQGKYNLKAWRKNWNLENDKENLQNQINSHQRQMEELASNEKEYLKFQQVELEKEEKDLRARQEEIKLEKSRLEQEVKILRQQVESLKTDLVRINAIYQSNEKKIYEMESKLATFTADQYTDKARLQDEINALIDDLTVKDKEKMSLESEIKRTNQKLEDKKDEIEELEGKLNEVSKSISNLKNKKDELNQLKEDFNNKLYGSKVSTANLRKQMENLKTDIRSKSKELSNQLEEQKKIKDKLVEARRNAETIQEEKDQMENDLESYCKKEKNFQDNLANLTTKLEDKEVLINKLQEEKRQQVNELKGRLGEIKDLYPQIETKELELKELIDTVRTELSKKRKPMLEKLLEEQKKSIEINEINGNSDSEELKYYSEQISSELDDIQILLSKQKEVIQLKIQLRQKFEAHASQVNPS
;
A
#
# COMPACT_ATOMS: atom_id res chain seq x y z
N MET A 1 47.08 90.26 -71.42
CA MET A 1 46.21 89.07 -71.29
C MET A 1 47.16 87.94 -70.97
N ASP A 2 47.11 87.44 -69.74
CA ASP A 2 48.18 86.64 -69.15
C ASP A 2 48.28 85.28 -69.85
N ILE A 3 49.42 84.96 -70.45
CA ILE A 3 49.64 83.70 -71.20
C ILE A 3 49.39 82.50 -70.28
N ASP A 4 49.68 82.67 -68.99
CA ASP A 4 49.49 81.68 -67.93
C ASP A 4 48.02 81.27 -67.75
N GLN A 5 47.06 82.14 -68.09
CA GLN A 5 45.63 81.84 -67.95
C GLN A 5 45.03 81.12 -69.18
N LYS A 6 45.78 80.96 -70.28
CA LYS A 6 45.31 80.25 -71.49
C LYS A 6 45.93 78.87 -71.69
N LEU A 7 46.98 78.55 -70.95
CA LEU A 7 47.73 77.31 -71.14
C LEU A 7 46.90 76.10 -70.69
N THR A 8 46.50 75.24 -71.64
CA THR A 8 45.76 74.00 -71.37
C THR A 8 46.63 72.75 -71.48
N LYS A 9 47.76 72.83 -72.19
CA LYS A 9 48.72 71.73 -72.32
C LYS A 9 50.13 72.24 -72.17
N LEU A 10 50.95 71.53 -71.40
CA LEU A 10 52.35 71.83 -71.19
C LEU A 10 53.18 70.56 -71.40
N ASP A 11 54.06 70.59 -72.42
CA ASP A 11 54.98 69.49 -72.72
C ASP A 11 56.41 70.02 -72.84
N PHE A 12 57.27 69.53 -71.96
CA PHE A 12 58.72 69.71 -72.04
C PHE A 12 59.45 68.41 -71.75
N SER A 13 58.83 67.28 -72.08
CA SER A 13 59.43 65.96 -71.96
C SER A 13 60.81 65.89 -72.65
N ASN A 14 61.74 65.15 -72.04
CA ASN A 14 63.15 65.03 -72.48
C ASN A 14 63.92 66.36 -72.53
N LYS A 15 63.43 67.40 -71.83
CA LYS A 15 64.12 68.68 -71.68
C LYS A 15 64.31 68.97 -70.20
N ASP A 16 65.46 69.54 -69.87
CA ASP A 16 65.68 70.10 -68.54
C ASP A 16 64.76 71.31 -68.32
N HIS A 17 64.24 71.43 -67.11
CA HIS A 17 63.42 72.56 -66.67
C HIS A 17 63.91 73.01 -65.28
N PRO A 18 63.81 74.31 -64.93
CA PRO A 18 64.03 74.76 -63.56
C PRO A 18 63.28 73.92 -62.53
N ASP A 19 64.02 73.46 -61.52
CA ASP A 19 63.56 72.68 -60.37
C ASP A 19 63.73 73.56 -59.12
N PRO A 20 62.72 73.72 -58.24
CA PRO A 20 61.41 73.08 -58.21
C PRO A 20 60.45 73.54 -59.31
N LEU A 21 59.65 72.61 -59.83
CA LEU A 21 58.58 72.94 -60.76
C LEU A 21 57.27 73.25 -60.02
N ILE A 22 56.89 74.54 -60.01
CA ILE A 22 55.67 75.04 -59.37
C ILE A 22 54.74 75.61 -60.45
N LEU A 23 53.59 74.95 -60.67
CA LEU A 23 52.64 75.27 -61.73
C LEU A 23 51.31 75.83 -61.22
N ASN A 24 51.22 76.20 -59.94
CA ASN A 24 49.96 76.58 -59.28
C ASN A 24 49.20 77.76 -59.92
N LYS A 25 49.86 78.58 -60.75
CA LYS A 25 49.23 79.69 -61.48
C LYS A 25 48.49 79.26 -62.77
N TYR A 26 48.77 78.07 -63.30
CA TYR A 26 48.18 77.58 -64.56
C TYR A 26 46.85 76.86 -64.31
N ILE A 27 45.84 77.59 -63.82
CA ILE A 27 44.54 77.05 -63.39
C ILE A 27 43.76 76.32 -64.50
N ASN A 28 44.08 76.61 -65.77
CA ASN A 28 43.44 76.00 -66.94
C ASN A 28 44.23 74.84 -67.54
N LEU A 29 45.34 74.42 -66.93
CA LEU A 29 46.16 73.32 -67.41
C LEU A 29 45.39 71.99 -67.26
N GLU A 30 45.23 71.27 -68.37
CA GLU A 30 44.54 69.99 -68.47
C GLU A 30 45.52 68.82 -68.65
N GLU A 31 46.63 69.05 -69.36
CA GLU A 31 47.65 68.03 -69.64
C GLU A 31 49.06 68.55 -69.30
N LEU A 32 49.79 67.79 -68.50
CA LEU A 32 51.20 68.01 -68.19
C LEU A 32 52.02 66.79 -68.61
N ASN A 33 53.01 67.01 -69.48
CA ASN A 33 54.04 66.03 -69.81
C ASN A 33 55.42 66.60 -69.47
N CYS A 34 55.99 66.13 -68.37
CA CYS A 34 57.30 66.50 -67.85
C CYS A 34 58.20 65.27 -67.67
N SER A 35 57.96 64.21 -68.45
CA SER A 35 58.74 62.98 -68.33
C SER A 35 60.20 63.18 -68.75
N ASN A 36 61.12 62.53 -68.04
CA ASN A 36 62.56 62.58 -68.33
C ASN A 36 63.12 64.01 -68.36
N SER A 37 62.87 64.78 -67.31
CA SER A 37 63.23 66.20 -67.18
C SER A 37 64.05 66.53 -65.93
N ASN A 38 64.63 65.51 -65.29
CA ASN A 38 65.47 65.63 -64.09
C ASN A 38 64.83 66.34 -62.87
N LEU A 39 63.49 66.41 -62.81
CA LEU A 39 62.78 67.10 -61.72
C LEU A 39 62.92 66.36 -60.39
N THR A 40 63.13 67.08 -59.28
CA THR A 40 63.09 66.52 -57.91
C THR A 40 61.80 66.87 -57.17
N TYR A 41 61.09 67.90 -57.63
CA TYR A 41 59.88 68.42 -57.01
C TYR A 41 58.83 68.85 -58.03
N LEU A 42 57.56 68.50 -57.80
CA LEU A 42 56.43 68.91 -58.62
C LEU A 42 55.26 69.41 -57.76
N ASP A 43 54.87 70.66 -57.92
CA ASP A 43 53.66 71.22 -57.32
C ASP A 43 52.67 71.68 -58.40
N VAL A 44 51.57 70.96 -58.48
CA VAL A 44 50.44 71.19 -59.39
C VAL A 44 49.14 71.41 -58.61
N SER A 45 49.22 71.69 -57.30
CA SER A 45 48.05 71.83 -56.42
C SER A 45 47.09 72.94 -56.86
N GLY A 46 47.57 73.97 -57.56
CA GLY A 46 46.72 75.02 -58.15
C GLY A 46 46.13 74.69 -59.53
N CYS A 47 46.55 73.61 -60.17
CA CYS A 47 46.10 73.20 -61.52
C CYS A 47 44.78 72.42 -61.44
N THR A 48 43.68 73.08 -61.11
CA THR A 48 42.38 72.43 -60.81
C THR A 48 41.71 71.71 -61.99
N LYS A 49 42.13 71.93 -63.25
CA LYS A 49 41.59 71.26 -64.45
C LYS A 49 42.42 70.09 -64.97
N LEU A 50 43.54 69.81 -64.34
CA LEU A 50 44.50 68.78 -64.75
C LEU A 50 43.86 67.39 -64.75
N ALA A 51 43.81 66.76 -65.93
CA ALA A 51 43.29 65.41 -66.11
C ALA A 51 44.41 64.39 -66.41
N TYR A 52 45.56 64.86 -66.89
CA TYR A 52 46.68 64.02 -67.31
C TYR A 52 48.01 64.56 -66.78
N ILE A 53 48.75 63.73 -66.05
CA ILE A 53 50.12 63.98 -65.62
C ILE A 53 51.00 62.81 -66.05
N ASN A 54 51.98 63.10 -66.89
CA ASN A 54 53.11 62.22 -67.12
C ASN A 54 54.39 62.85 -66.56
N ALA A 55 54.85 62.34 -65.42
CA ALA A 55 56.07 62.75 -64.75
C ALA A 55 57.06 61.59 -64.55
N SER A 56 56.97 60.56 -65.41
CA SER A 56 57.84 59.39 -65.37
C SER A 56 59.30 59.72 -65.64
N HIS A 57 60.21 58.85 -65.20
CA HIS A 57 61.65 58.96 -65.42
C HIS A 57 62.27 60.27 -64.90
N ASN A 58 61.77 60.83 -63.80
CA ASN A 58 62.40 61.96 -63.11
C ASN A 58 63.14 61.50 -61.84
N ARG A 59 63.39 62.42 -60.92
CA ARG A 59 63.97 62.17 -59.59
C ARG A 59 63.03 62.70 -58.49
N ILE A 60 61.73 62.72 -58.78
CA ILE A 60 60.74 63.34 -57.90
C ILE A 60 60.69 62.59 -56.58
N SER A 61 60.94 63.29 -55.48
CA SER A 61 60.79 62.76 -54.12
C SER A 61 59.54 63.30 -53.43
N LYS A 62 58.95 64.37 -53.98
CA LYS A 62 57.76 65.01 -53.44
C LYS A 62 56.89 65.58 -54.56
N ILE A 63 55.60 65.24 -54.52
CA ILE A 63 54.57 65.80 -55.40
C ILE A 63 53.43 66.38 -54.56
N PHE A 64 52.92 67.53 -54.95
CA PHE A 64 51.68 68.09 -54.44
C PHE A 64 50.64 68.11 -55.55
N VAL A 65 49.64 67.23 -55.41
CA VAL A 65 48.53 67.09 -56.33
C VAL A 65 47.25 67.14 -55.53
N ASN A 66 46.41 68.14 -55.80
CA ASN A 66 45.09 68.29 -55.19
C ASN A 66 44.08 68.54 -56.30
N ASN A 67 43.84 67.51 -57.11
CA ASN A 67 42.95 67.59 -58.24
C ASN A 67 42.05 66.37 -58.29
N GLU A 68 40.80 66.56 -57.86
CA GLU A 68 39.76 65.54 -57.91
C GLU A 68 39.47 65.06 -59.34
N GLY A 69 39.67 65.89 -60.38
CA GLY A 69 39.43 65.54 -61.78
C GLY A 69 40.55 64.75 -62.48
N LEU A 70 41.65 64.43 -61.78
CA LEU A 70 42.80 63.74 -62.36
C LEU A 70 42.44 62.30 -62.77
N LYS A 71 42.73 61.94 -64.02
CA LYS A 71 42.39 60.62 -64.60
C LYS A 71 43.61 59.76 -64.88
N TYR A 72 44.76 60.38 -65.16
CA TYR A 72 45.99 59.68 -65.50
C TYR A 72 47.15 60.27 -64.70
N LEU A 73 47.83 59.43 -63.93
CA LEU A 73 49.03 59.78 -63.18
C LEU A 73 50.13 58.75 -63.42
N ASN A 74 51.19 59.19 -64.10
CA ASN A 74 52.39 58.38 -64.30
C ASN A 74 53.58 58.98 -63.54
N LEU A 75 54.03 58.24 -62.54
CA LEU A 75 55.16 58.52 -61.65
C LEU A 75 56.23 57.42 -61.72
N LEU A 76 56.22 56.57 -62.76
CA LEU A 76 57.21 55.50 -62.92
C LEU A 76 58.64 56.03 -62.84
N ASP A 77 59.52 55.25 -62.21
CA ASP A 77 60.95 55.52 -62.13
C ASP A 77 61.27 56.93 -61.61
N ASN A 78 60.79 57.26 -60.42
CA ASN A 78 61.10 58.49 -59.68
C ASN A 78 61.97 58.18 -58.45
N ASN A 79 61.97 59.04 -57.43
CA ASN A 79 62.76 58.88 -56.21
C ASN A 79 61.91 59.07 -54.95
N PHE A 80 60.68 58.53 -54.95
CA PHE A 80 59.80 58.62 -53.79
C PHE A 80 60.42 57.87 -52.60
N PRO A 81 60.55 58.51 -51.43
CA PRO A 81 61.05 57.84 -50.22
C PRO A 81 60.09 56.74 -49.76
N GLU A 82 60.55 55.91 -48.83
CA GLU A 82 59.73 54.87 -48.21
C GLU A 82 58.42 55.45 -47.68
N GLN A 83 57.31 55.02 -48.27
CA GLN A 83 55.97 55.42 -47.88
C GLN A 83 54.93 54.42 -48.41
N ASP A 84 53.74 54.42 -47.81
CA ASP A 84 52.61 53.65 -48.31
C ASP A 84 51.87 54.39 -49.45
N LEU A 85 50.72 53.85 -49.86
CA LEU A 85 49.95 54.37 -51.00
C LEU A 85 48.90 55.43 -50.60
N THR A 86 48.89 55.89 -49.35
CA THR A 86 47.85 56.81 -48.81
C THR A 86 47.77 58.12 -49.58
N MET A 87 48.89 58.61 -50.13
CA MET A 87 48.92 59.84 -50.94
C MET A 87 48.06 59.79 -52.21
N PHE A 88 47.64 58.60 -52.65
CA PHE A 88 46.79 58.42 -53.82
C PHE A 88 45.31 58.21 -53.46
N SER A 89 44.98 58.05 -52.18
CA SER A 89 43.63 57.68 -51.70
C SER A 89 42.54 58.69 -52.07
N GLU A 90 42.88 59.98 -52.13
CA GLU A 90 41.94 61.07 -52.43
C GLU A 90 41.74 61.28 -53.95
N LEU A 91 42.52 60.62 -54.79
CA LEU A 91 42.48 60.77 -56.25
C LEU A 91 41.42 59.83 -56.89
N VAL A 92 40.19 59.91 -56.39
CA VAL A 92 39.09 58.95 -56.65
C VAL A 92 38.63 58.85 -58.11
N ASN A 93 38.97 59.83 -58.96
CA ASN A 93 38.68 59.80 -60.39
C ASN A 93 39.83 59.26 -61.25
N LEU A 94 40.93 58.82 -60.64
CA LEU A 94 42.02 58.16 -61.37
C LEU A 94 41.51 56.92 -62.08
N LYS A 95 41.90 56.82 -63.35
CA LYS A 95 41.72 55.64 -64.20
C LYS A 95 43.02 54.86 -64.36
N GLU A 96 44.14 55.57 -64.36
CA GLU A 96 45.46 54.96 -64.46
C GLU A 96 46.43 55.54 -63.45
N LEU A 97 47.08 54.65 -62.70
CA LEU A 97 48.10 54.97 -61.72
C LEU A 97 49.34 54.11 -61.98
N HIS A 98 50.46 54.75 -62.30
CA HIS A 98 51.72 54.07 -62.56
C HIS A 98 52.80 54.58 -61.60
N ILE A 99 53.21 53.74 -60.64
CA ILE A 99 54.11 54.12 -59.54
C ILE A 99 55.28 53.14 -59.33
N GLY A 100 55.33 52.06 -60.10
CA GLY A 100 56.41 51.09 -60.07
C GLY A 100 57.75 51.59 -60.66
N ASN A 101 58.71 50.67 -60.69
CA ASN A 101 60.04 50.83 -61.24
C ASN A 101 60.20 49.87 -62.42
N VAL A 102 60.42 50.39 -63.63
CA VAL A 102 60.55 49.60 -64.87
C VAL A 102 61.89 49.80 -65.58
N ASP A 103 62.61 50.87 -65.26
CA ASP A 103 63.93 51.13 -65.83
C ASP A 103 65.01 50.33 -65.10
N ASN A 104 65.77 49.55 -65.85
CA ASN A 104 66.88 48.72 -65.37
C ASN A 104 68.24 49.41 -65.48
N ASP A 105 68.32 50.49 -66.26
CA ASP A 105 69.58 51.18 -66.60
C ASP A 105 69.84 52.42 -65.74
N LYS A 106 68.92 52.78 -64.82
CA LYS A 106 69.15 53.83 -63.82
C LYS A 106 70.21 53.38 -62.81
N GLU A 107 71.46 53.77 -63.07
CA GLU A 107 72.57 53.66 -62.12
C GLU A 107 72.29 54.48 -60.85
N GLY A 108 72.14 53.82 -59.70
CA GLY A 108 72.08 54.46 -58.37
C GLY A 108 70.76 54.34 -57.60
N ASP A 109 70.71 54.98 -56.42
CA ASP A 109 69.65 54.90 -55.38
C ASP A 109 68.30 55.56 -55.76
N VAL A 110 68.07 55.85 -57.05
CA VAL A 110 66.94 56.64 -57.57
C VAL A 110 65.83 55.71 -58.08
N TYR A 111 64.93 55.32 -57.17
CA TYR A 111 63.75 54.52 -57.47
C TYR A 111 62.62 54.80 -56.47
N ASN A 112 61.39 54.45 -56.84
CA ASN A 112 60.22 54.59 -55.98
C ASN A 112 60.20 53.50 -54.91
N ARG A 113 60.11 53.91 -53.64
CA ARG A 113 60.12 53.00 -52.48
C ARG A 113 58.73 52.85 -51.85
N PHE A 114 57.72 52.63 -52.67
CA PHE A 114 56.37 52.36 -52.16
C PHE A 114 56.31 50.98 -51.50
N HIS A 115 55.68 50.90 -50.32
CA HIS A 115 55.59 49.65 -49.55
C HIS A 115 54.20 49.41 -48.96
N GLY A 116 54.00 48.21 -48.37
CA GLY A 116 52.80 47.89 -47.60
C GLY A 116 51.68 47.26 -48.43
N SER A 117 50.43 47.65 -48.16
CA SER A 117 49.23 47.04 -48.76
C SER A 117 48.64 47.92 -49.85
N LEU A 118 47.87 47.31 -50.75
CA LEU A 118 47.02 47.96 -51.74
C LEU A 118 45.74 48.57 -51.14
N GLU A 119 45.47 48.36 -49.85
CA GLU A 119 44.28 48.89 -49.16
C GLU A 119 44.04 50.40 -49.34
N PRO A 120 45.06 51.28 -49.31
CA PRO A 120 44.82 52.73 -49.48
C PRO A 120 44.19 53.11 -50.82
N LEU A 121 44.22 52.20 -51.80
CA LEU A 121 43.61 52.38 -53.12
C LEU A 121 42.16 51.89 -53.22
N LYS A 122 41.56 51.42 -52.12
CA LYS A 122 40.23 50.76 -52.12
C LYS A 122 39.09 51.62 -52.68
N ASP A 123 39.15 52.94 -52.46
CA ASP A 123 38.08 53.87 -52.83
C ASP A 123 38.24 54.45 -54.25
N LEU A 124 39.29 54.07 -54.98
CA LEU A 124 39.56 54.53 -56.35
C LEU A 124 38.70 53.76 -57.36
N ASN A 125 37.38 53.90 -57.23
CA ASN A 125 36.38 53.12 -57.96
C ASN A 125 36.41 53.29 -59.49
N ASN A 126 37.17 54.25 -60.00
CA ASN A 126 37.39 54.47 -61.43
C ASN A 126 38.72 53.88 -61.93
N LEU A 127 39.58 53.37 -61.05
CA LEU A 127 40.91 52.88 -61.40
C LEU A 127 40.78 51.60 -62.22
N GLU A 128 41.30 51.62 -63.45
CA GLU A 128 41.25 50.51 -64.39
C GLU A 128 42.62 49.82 -64.52
N ASN A 129 43.70 50.62 -64.49
CA ASN A 129 45.07 50.20 -64.71
C ASN A 129 45.97 50.65 -63.55
N LEU A 130 46.64 49.70 -62.92
CA LEU A 130 47.59 49.95 -61.84
C LEU A 130 48.95 49.33 -62.16
N SER A 131 50.03 50.09 -62.01
CA SER A 131 51.40 49.58 -62.13
C SER A 131 52.21 49.84 -60.86
N ILE A 132 52.62 48.75 -60.22
CA ILE A 132 53.43 48.69 -58.99
C ILE A 132 54.68 47.81 -59.17
N ASN A 133 55.12 47.63 -60.42
CA ASN A 133 56.31 46.82 -60.75
C ASN A 133 57.48 47.16 -59.81
N ASN A 134 58.17 46.15 -59.30
CA ASN A 134 59.39 46.29 -58.50
C ASN A 134 59.27 47.28 -57.33
N THR A 135 58.14 47.22 -56.62
CA THR A 135 57.92 47.93 -55.35
C THR A 135 57.93 46.95 -54.18
N ASP A 136 57.83 47.46 -52.96
CA ASP A 136 57.69 46.66 -51.73
C ASP A 136 56.23 46.56 -51.25
N VAL A 137 55.28 46.79 -52.15
CA VAL A 137 53.85 46.55 -51.91
C VAL A 137 53.56 45.06 -52.05
N ASP A 138 53.07 44.41 -51.00
CA ASP A 138 53.13 42.95 -50.85
C ASP A 138 51.78 42.27 -50.50
N SER A 139 50.71 43.04 -50.34
CA SER A 139 49.41 42.54 -49.86
C SER A 139 48.21 43.40 -50.35
N GLY A 140 46.99 42.91 -50.13
CA GLY A 140 45.75 43.70 -50.30
C GLY A 140 45.06 43.64 -51.67
N LEU A 141 45.25 42.59 -52.47
CA LEU A 141 44.57 42.42 -53.77
C LEU A 141 43.04 42.43 -53.63
N GLU A 142 42.53 41.90 -52.53
CA GLU A 142 41.12 41.86 -52.16
C GLU A 142 40.52 43.25 -51.94
N HIS A 143 41.33 44.23 -51.54
CA HIS A 143 40.89 45.60 -51.27
C HIS A 143 40.80 46.47 -52.52
N LEU A 144 41.52 46.11 -53.58
CA LEU A 144 41.43 46.87 -54.83
C LEU A 144 39.97 46.95 -55.30
N PRO A 145 39.53 48.05 -55.92
CA PRO A 145 38.18 48.17 -56.44
C PRO A 145 37.96 47.24 -57.65
N THR A 146 36.71 46.82 -57.87
CA THR A 146 36.34 45.91 -58.97
C THR A 146 36.58 46.50 -60.36
N SER A 147 36.77 47.82 -60.45
CA SER A 147 37.13 48.54 -61.66
C SER A 147 38.52 48.17 -62.18
N VAL A 148 39.44 47.75 -61.31
CA VAL A 148 40.82 47.42 -61.71
C VAL A 148 40.81 46.15 -62.55
N LYS A 149 41.12 46.32 -63.83
CA LYS A 149 41.16 45.25 -64.83
C LYS A 149 42.56 44.68 -64.96
N ILE A 150 43.55 45.57 -64.94
CA ILE A 150 44.95 45.26 -65.21
C ILE A 150 45.79 45.70 -64.01
N LEU A 151 46.53 44.75 -63.44
CA LEU A 151 47.55 45.00 -62.44
C LEU A 151 48.92 44.62 -63.01
N ARG A 152 49.85 45.58 -63.05
CA ARG A 152 51.25 45.32 -63.36
C ARG A 152 52.05 45.24 -62.08
N CYS A 153 52.59 44.07 -61.76
CA CYS A 153 53.33 43.83 -60.52
C CYS A 153 54.51 42.89 -60.75
N LEU A 154 55.29 43.15 -61.80
CA LEU A 154 56.54 42.43 -62.10
C LEU A 154 57.51 42.53 -60.92
N ALA A 155 58.25 41.45 -60.65
CA ALA A 155 59.24 41.36 -59.58
C ALA A 155 60.58 40.86 -60.14
N ASP A 156 61.17 41.61 -61.07
CA ASP A 156 62.42 41.24 -61.75
C ASP A 156 63.69 41.75 -61.02
N LYS A 157 63.54 42.72 -60.09
CA LYS A 157 64.63 43.17 -59.21
C LYS A 157 64.79 42.26 -57.98
N PRO A 158 66.02 42.03 -57.49
CA PRO A 158 66.23 41.24 -56.28
C PRO A 158 65.64 41.93 -55.04
N ASN A 159 65.13 41.14 -54.10
CA ASN A 159 64.62 41.58 -52.79
C ASN A 159 63.36 42.47 -52.78
N VAL A 160 62.66 42.63 -53.91
CA VAL A 160 61.37 43.35 -53.93
C VAL A 160 60.23 42.49 -53.38
N LYS A 161 59.39 43.07 -52.51
CA LYS A 161 58.31 42.32 -51.86
C LYS A 161 57.07 42.08 -52.72
N VAL A 162 56.88 42.84 -53.80
CA VAL A 162 55.76 42.66 -54.75
C VAL A 162 55.71 41.26 -55.38
N LYS A 163 56.79 40.48 -55.25
CA LYS A 163 56.84 39.06 -55.58
C LYS A 163 55.71 38.23 -54.94
N SER A 164 55.27 38.55 -53.71
CA SER A 164 54.17 37.85 -53.04
C SER A 164 52.85 37.97 -53.82
N LEU A 165 52.55 39.18 -54.31
CA LEU A 165 51.38 39.47 -55.14
C LEU A 165 51.52 38.87 -56.53
N ASN A 166 52.72 38.98 -57.10
CA ASN A 166 53.07 38.38 -58.39
C ASN A 166 52.74 36.88 -58.39
N MET A 167 53.21 36.12 -57.38
CA MET A 167 52.97 34.69 -57.23
C MET A 167 51.48 34.32 -57.11
N GLN A 168 50.67 35.16 -56.46
CA GLN A 168 49.22 34.95 -56.38
C GLN A 168 48.52 35.13 -57.74
N LEU A 169 49.14 35.90 -58.64
CA LEU A 169 48.57 36.31 -59.92
C LEU A 169 49.16 35.56 -61.12
N GLU A 170 50.24 34.77 -60.97
CA GLU A 170 50.98 34.08 -62.04
C GLU A 170 50.08 33.32 -63.03
N ASN A 171 49.01 32.69 -62.54
CA ASN A 171 48.08 31.91 -63.36
C ASN A 171 46.94 32.73 -64.00
N PHE A 172 46.86 34.02 -63.71
CA PHE A 172 45.78 34.91 -64.13
C PHE A 172 46.29 35.94 -65.13
N VAL A 173 46.73 35.48 -66.29
CA VAL A 173 47.22 36.32 -67.40
C VAL A 173 46.27 36.27 -68.60
N PHE A 174 46.35 37.26 -69.49
CA PHE A 174 45.57 37.23 -70.75
C PHE A 174 46.28 36.39 -71.84
N ASP A 175 47.62 36.41 -71.85
CA ASP A 175 48.49 35.74 -72.81
C ASP A 175 49.85 35.44 -72.12
N VAL A 176 50.59 34.44 -72.57
CA VAL A 176 51.91 34.06 -72.02
C VAL A 176 52.90 35.23 -72.05
N LYS A 177 52.82 36.09 -73.08
CA LYS A 177 53.69 37.29 -73.19
C LYS A 177 53.43 38.35 -72.11
N ASP A 178 52.25 38.35 -71.50
CA ASP A 178 51.89 39.33 -70.47
C ASP A 178 52.62 39.05 -69.15
N VAL A 179 53.03 37.80 -68.89
CA VAL A 179 53.85 37.41 -67.73
C VAL A 179 55.18 38.17 -67.73
N ILE A 180 55.82 38.28 -68.90
CA ILE A 180 57.11 38.97 -69.08
C ILE A 180 56.98 40.46 -68.74
N GLN A 181 55.79 41.05 -68.94
CA GLN A 181 55.52 42.45 -68.60
C GLN A 181 54.89 42.63 -67.20
N GLY A 182 54.82 41.54 -66.43
CA GLY A 182 54.16 41.45 -65.12
C GLY A 182 52.70 41.86 -65.13
N LYS A 183 51.99 41.68 -66.25
CA LYS A 183 50.63 42.16 -66.46
C LYS A 183 49.61 41.05 -66.17
N TYR A 184 48.78 41.28 -65.16
CA TYR A 184 47.82 40.29 -64.65
C TYR A 184 46.37 40.74 -64.81
N ASN A 185 45.49 39.76 -64.99
CA ASN A 185 44.05 39.87 -65.13
C ASN A 185 43.38 39.72 -63.75
N LEU A 186 43.21 40.85 -63.07
CA LEU A 186 42.65 40.86 -61.72
C LEU A 186 41.17 40.43 -61.70
N LYS A 187 40.44 40.64 -62.81
CA LYS A 187 39.05 40.17 -62.95
C LYS A 187 38.97 38.64 -62.90
N ALA A 188 39.91 37.94 -63.55
CA ALA A 188 39.99 36.48 -63.51
C ALA A 188 40.37 35.98 -62.10
N TRP A 189 41.37 36.63 -61.47
CA TRP A 189 41.78 36.31 -60.10
C TRP A 189 40.63 36.43 -59.11
N ARG A 190 39.88 37.55 -59.10
CA ARG A 190 38.74 37.75 -58.19
C ARG A 190 37.66 36.68 -58.35
N LYS A 191 37.37 36.28 -59.59
CA LYS A 191 36.39 35.21 -59.84
C LYS A 191 36.83 33.90 -59.18
N ASN A 192 38.10 33.55 -59.30
CA ASN A 192 38.65 32.35 -58.68
C ASN A 192 38.71 32.45 -57.15
N TRP A 193 39.14 33.61 -56.63
CA TRP A 193 39.22 33.88 -55.19
C TRP A 193 37.85 33.74 -54.52
N ASN A 194 36.78 34.29 -55.14
CA ASN A 194 35.41 34.10 -54.66
C ASN A 194 34.98 32.63 -54.68
N LEU A 195 35.31 31.88 -55.74
CA LEU A 195 34.96 30.46 -55.83
C LEU A 195 35.64 29.62 -54.74
N GLU A 196 36.90 29.90 -54.42
CA GLU A 196 37.62 29.17 -53.37
C GLU A 196 37.04 29.49 -51.99
N ASN A 197 36.68 30.75 -51.74
CA ASN A 197 35.98 31.15 -50.51
C ASN A 197 34.59 30.50 -50.39
N ASP A 198 33.83 30.45 -51.48
CA ASP A 198 32.52 29.77 -51.51
C ASP A 198 32.68 28.27 -51.23
N LYS A 199 33.69 27.63 -51.82
CA LYS A 199 34.02 26.22 -51.60
C LYS A 199 34.40 25.95 -50.14
N GLU A 200 35.23 26.80 -49.53
CA GLU A 200 35.58 26.69 -48.11
C GLU A 200 34.34 26.84 -47.21
N ASN A 201 33.48 27.82 -47.49
CA ASN A 201 32.24 28.02 -46.77
C ASN A 201 31.30 26.80 -46.88
N LEU A 202 31.11 26.28 -48.10
CA LEU A 202 30.33 25.06 -48.34
C LEU A 202 30.92 23.86 -47.60
N GLN A 203 32.25 23.71 -47.59
CA GLN A 203 32.91 22.64 -46.86
C GLN A 203 32.68 22.76 -45.34
N ASN A 204 32.75 23.97 -44.79
CA ASN A 204 32.45 24.24 -43.39
C ASN A 204 30.99 23.94 -43.04
N GLN A 205 30.04 24.27 -43.93
CA GLN A 205 28.63 23.90 -43.78
C GLN A 205 28.42 22.38 -43.82
N ILE A 206 29.09 21.67 -44.74
CA ILE A 206 29.04 20.21 -44.83
C ILE A 206 29.55 19.59 -43.53
N ASN A 207 30.69 20.06 -43.01
CA ASN A 207 31.27 19.58 -41.76
C ASN A 207 30.34 19.84 -40.57
N SER A 208 29.69 21.01 -40.53
CA SER A 208 28.70 21.36 -39.50
C SER A 208 27.48 20.43 -39.54
N HIS A 209 26.90 20.22 -40.72
CA HIS A 209 25.76 19.31 -40.89
C HIS A 209 26.12 17.85 -40.58
N GLN A 210 27.35 17.41 -40.87
CA GLN A 210 27.82 16.07 -40.49
C GLN A 210 27.85 15.90 -38.96
N ARG A 211 28.40 16.88 -38.22
CA ARG A 211 28.41 16.83 -36.74
C ARG A 211 26.99 16.80 -36.16
N GLN A 212 26.07 17.62 -36.69
CA GLN A 212 24.67 17.62 -36.24
C GLN A 212 23.99 16.27 -36.49
N MET A 213 24.28 15.63 -37.62
CA MET A 213 23.77 14.29 -37.93
C MET A 213 24.33 13.22 -36.98
N GLU A 214 25.61 13.29 -36.66
CA GLU A 214 26.26 12.37 -35.69
C GLU A 214 25.69 12.54 -34.28
N GLU A 215 25.47 13.78 -33.84
CA GLU A 215 24.87 14.09 -32.54
C GLU A 215 23.42 13.57 -32.44
N LEU A 216 22.60 13.82 -33.47
CA LEU A 216 21.24 13.30 -33.54
C LEU A 216 21.22 11.76 -33.51
N ALA A 217 22.13 11.11 -34.24
CA ALA A 217 22.24 9.66 -34.26
C ALA A 217 22.66 9.09 -32.89
N SER A 218 23.57 9.76 -32.18
CA SER A 218 23.98 9.38 -30.83
C SER A 218 22.83 9.49 -29.83
N ASN A 219 22.10 10.60 -29.87
CA ASN A 219 20.95 10.84 -28.99
C ASN A 219 19.84 9.81 -29.23
N GLU A 220 19.58 9.46 -30.49
CA GLU A 220 18.58 8.45 -30.86
C GLU A 220 19.00 7.05 -30.39
N LYS A 221 20.28 6.70 -30.51
CA LYS A 221 20.83 5.44 -29.99
C LYS A 221 20.73 5.34 -28.47
N GLU A 222 20.98 6.43 -27.76
CA GLU A 222 20.88 6.47 -26.29
C GLU A 222 19.43 6.35 -25.82
N TYR A 223 18.50 7.02 -26.50
CA TYR A 223 17.07 6.88 -26.25
C TYR A 223 16.54 5.45 -26.45
N LEU A 224 16.92 4.80 -27.55
CA LEU A 224 16.56 3.40 -27.83
C LEU A 224 17.18 2.41 -26.83
N LYS A 225 18.33 2.76 -26.25
CA LYS A 225 18.96 1.99 -25.17
C LYS A 225 18.18 2.15 -23.85
N PHE A 226 17.75 3.37 -23.53
CA PHE A 226 16.94 3.64 -22.34
C PHE A 226 15.61 2.89 -22.37
N GLN A 227 14.87 2.95 -23.49
CA GLN A 227 13.59 2.23 -23.62
C GLN A 227 13.75 0.70 -23.47
N GLN A 228 14.87 0.14 -23.95
CA GLN A 228 15.14 -1.29 -23.79
C GLN A 228 15.28 -1.67 -22.31
N VAL A 229 15.99 -0.86 -21.53
CA VAL A 229 16.19 -1.10 -20.09
C VAL A 229 14.86 -1.06 -19.34
N GLU A 230 13.97 -0.12 -19.67
CA GLU A 230 12.63 -0.04 -19.06
C GLU A 230 11.79 -1.27 -19.37
N LEU A 231 11.75 -1.70 -20.64
CA LEU A 231 11.01 -2.90 -21.05
C LEU A 231 11.56 -4.18 -20.40
N GLU A 232 12.89 -4.30 -20.27
CA GLU A 232 13.52 -5.45 -19.60
C GLU A 232 13.19 -5.51 -18.11
N LYS A 233 13.09 -4.34 -17.45
CA LYS A 233 12.67 -4.25 -16.06
C LYS A 233 11.21 -4.66 -15.90
N GLU A 234 10.33 -4.16 -16.75
CA GLU A 234 8.89 -4.49 -16.72
C GLU A 234 8.65 -5.99 -16.99
N GLU A 235 9.36 -6.57 -17.96
CA GLU A 235 9.30 -8.02 -18.23
C GLU A 235 9.73 -8.83 -17.00
N LYS A 236 10.79 -8.40 -16.31
CA LYS A 236 11.29 -9.06 -15.10
C LYS A 236 10.26 -9.01 -13.96
N ASP A 237 9.66 -7.85 -13.73
CA ASP A 237 8.66 -7.66 -12.67
C ASP A 237 7.40 -8.50 -12.94
N LEU A 238 6.94 -8.56 -14.20
CA LEU A 238 5.82 -9.41 -14.59
C LEU A 238 6.12 -10.90 -14.46
N ARG A 239 7.34 -11.34 -14.81
CA ARG A 239 7.77 -12.73 -14.59
C ARG A 239 7.82 -13.08 -13.11
N ALA A 240 8.30 -12.19 -12.25
CA ALA A 240 8.29 -12.41 -10.81
C ALA A 240 6.86 -12.58 -10.28
N ARG A 241 5.94 -11.71 -10.69
CA ARG A 241 4.52 -11.79 -10.33
C ARG A 241 3.85 -13.06 -10.87
N GLN A 242 4.23 -13.52 -12.05
CA GLN A 242 3.75 -14.78 -12.62
C GLN A 242 4.15 -15.97 -11.74
N GLU A 243 5.38 -16.00 -11.24
CA GLU A 243 5.86 -17.05 -10.34
C GLU A 243 5.20 -16.99 -8.95
N GLU A 244 4.95 -15.79 -8.41
CA GLU A 244 4.19 -15.62 -7.16
C GLU A 244 2.76 -16.18 -7.27
N ILE A 245 2.05 -15.87 -8.37
CA ILE A 245 0.70 -16.38 -8.61
C ILE A 245 0.71 -17.91 -8.76
N LYS A 246 1.70 -18.48 -9.46
CA LYS A 246 1.85 -19.95 -9.57
C LYS A 246 2.09 -20.61 -8.21
N LEU A 247 2.90 -20.00 -7.36
CA LEU A 247 3.19 -20.53 -6.03
C LEU A 247 1.94 -20.53 -5.14
N GLU A 248 1.19 -19.42 -5.12
CA GLU A 248 -0.05 -19.33 -4.33
C GLU A 248 -1.11 -20.31 -4.84
N LYS A 249 -1.25 -20.44 -6.17
CA LYS A 249 -2.14 -21.44 -6.77
C LYS A 249 -1.79 -22.86 -6.31
N SER A 250 -0.51 -23.23 -6.35
CA SER A 250 -0.03 -24.54 -5.89
C SER A 250 -0.34 -24.77 -4.40
N ARG A 251 -0.22 -23.73 -3.57
CA ARG A 251 -0.59 -23.80 -2.14
C ARG A 251 -2.08 -24.07 -1.97
N LEU A 252 -2.93 -23.32 -2.67
CA LEU A 252 -4.39 -23.49 -2.61
C LEU A 252 -4.82 -24.87 -3.14
N GLU A 253 -4.17 -25.39 -4.18
CA GLU A 253 -4.41 -26.75 -4.68
C GLU A 253 -4.11 -27.81 -3.63
N GLN A 254 -3.08 -27.63 -2.79
CA GLN A 254 -2.80 -28.50 -1.65
C GLN A 254 -3.85 -28.35 -0.54
N GLU A 255 -4.28 -27.13 -0.21
CA GLU A 255 -5.36 -26.89 0.77
C GLU A 255 -6.66 -27.58 0.32
N VAL A 256 -7.06 -27.43 -0.94
CA VAL A 256 -8.22 -28.11 -1.53
C VAL A 256 -8.07 -29.63 -1.41
N LYS A 257 -6.88 -30.18 -1.67
CA LYS A 257 -6.62 -31.62 -1.52
C LYS A 257 -6.84 -32.09 -0.09
N ILE A 258 -6.36 -31.34 0.91
CA ILE A 258 -6.53 -31.66 2.33
C ILE A 258 -8.02 -31.59 2.72
N LEU A 259 -8.73 -30.53 2.31
CA LEU A 259 -10.17 -30.37 2.58
C LEU A 259 -10.98 -31.53 1.97
N ARG A 260 -10.64 -31.99 0.75
CA ARG A 260 -11.29 -33.18 0.15
C ARG A 260 -11.11 -34.43 1.00
N GLN A 261 -9.90 -34.66 1.51
CA GLN A 261 -9.61 -35.81 2.38
C GLN A 261 -10.40 -35.74 3.69
N GLN A 262 -10.51 -34.55 4.29
CA GLN A 262 -11.31 -34.32 5.50
C GLN A 262 -12.80 -34.60 5.26
N VAL A 263 -13.37 -34.09 4.16
CA VAL A 263 -14.76 -34.37 3.77
C VAL A 263 -15.01 -35.87 3.62
N GLU A 264 -14.08 -36.60 3.00
CA GLU A 264 -14.22 -38.05 2.81
C GLU A 264 -14.14 -38.84 4.12
N SER A 265 -13.29 -38.41 5.05
CA SER A 265 -13.24 -38.96 6.40
C SER A 265 -14.57 -38.75 7.13
N LEU A 266 -15.07 -37.51 7.16
CA LEU A 266 -16.33 -37.17 7.82
C LEU A 266 -17.53 -37.93 7.22
N LYS A 267 -17.56 -38.12 5.90
CA LYS A 267 -18.56 -38.96 5.24
C LYS A 267 -18.48 -40.42 5.69
N THR A 268 -17.28 -40.95 5.87
CA THR A 268 -17.06 -42.32 6.36
C THR A 268 -17.59 -42.49 7.78
N ASP A 269 -17.32 -41.50 8.66
CA ASP A 269 -17.84 -41.49 10.03
C ASP A 269 -19.37 -41.39 10.05
N LEU A 270 -19.96 -40.54 9.20
CA LEU A 270 -21.41 -40.41 9.04
C LEU A 270 -22.04 -41.75 8.63
N VAL A 271 -21.47 -42.46 7.65
CA VAL A 271 -21.92 -43.79 7.22
C VAL A 271 -21.87 -44.79 8.38
N ARG A 272 -20.81 -44.76 9.20
CA ARG A 272 -20.65 -45.64 10.35
C ARG A 272 -21.71 -45.39 11.42
N ILE A 273 -21.97 -44.13 11.77
CA ILE A 273 -23.03 -43.77 12.73
C ILE A 273 -24.40 -44.21 12.21
N ASN A 274 -24.68 -43.99 10.92
CA ASN A 274 -25.96 -44.37 10.32
C ASN A 274 -26.16 -45.90 10.32
N ALA A 275 -25.10 -46.69 10.15
CA ALA A 275 -25.15 -48.15 10.27
C ALA A 275 -25.42 -48.63 11.71
N ILE A 276 -24.83 -47.97 12.72
CA ILE A 276 -25.12 -48.24 14.13
C ILE A 276 -26.59 -47.91 14.44
N TYR A 277 -27.07 -46.76 13.97
CA TYR A 277 -28.45 -46.32 14.13
C TYR A 277 -29.45 -47.36 13.62
N GLN A 278 -29.29 -47.81 12.35
CA GLN A 278 -30.15 -48.83 11.75
C GLN A 278 -30.11 -50.18 12.50
N SER A 279 -28.93 -50.56 13.01
CA SER A 279 -28.77 -51.79 13.79
C SER A 279 -29.52 -51.73 15.13
N ASN A 280 -29.43 -50.59 15.83
CA ASN A 280 -30.11 -50.37 17.11
C ASN A 280 -31.62 -50.24 16.92
N GLU A 281 -32.09 -49.55 15.87
CA GLU A 281 -33.50 -49.48 15.50
C GLU A 281 -34.10 -50.88 15.28
N LYS A 282 -33.38 -51.76 14.56
CA LYS A 282 -33.80 -53.15 14.36
C LYS A 282 -33.87 -53.94 15.67
N LYS A 283 -32.90 -53.76 16.58
CA LYS A 283 -32.93 -54.41 17.90
C LYS A 283 -34.13 -53.96 18.73
N ILE A 284 -34.43 -52.66 18.75
CA ILE A 284 -35.61 -52.12 19.43
C ILE A 284 -36.86 -52.78 18.87
N TYR A 285 -37.04 -52.82 17.55
CA TYR A 285 -38.19 -53.47 16.92
C TYR A 285 -38.34 -54.94 17.31
N GLU A 286 -37.23 -55.70 17.34
CA GLU A 286 -37.23 -57.10 17.80
C GLU A 286 -37.60 -57.22 19.30
N MET A 287 -37.14 -56.30 20.15
CA MET A 287 -37.44 -56.27 21.58
C MET A 287 -38.89 -55.86 21.86
N GLU A 288 -39.41 -54.86 21.16
CA GLU A 288 -40.82 -54.45 21.20
C GLU A 288 -41.75 -55.58 20.77
N SER A 289 -41.38 -56.30 19.70
CA SER A 289 -42.12 -57.49 19.26
C SER A 289 -42.14 -58.59 20.31
N LYS A 290 -41.04 -58.79 21.08
CA LYS A 290 -41.02 -59.72 22.21
C LYS A 290 -41.87 -59.21 23.37
N LEU A 291 -41.82 -57.91 23.68
CA LEU A 291 -42.59 -57.27 24.74
C LEU A 291 -44.11 -57.49 24.57
N ALA A 292 -44.58 -57.49 23.32
CA ALA A 292 -45.98 -57.74 22.96
C ALA A 292 -46.48 -59.16 23.27
N THR A 293 -45.58 -60.12 23.49
CA THR A 293 -45.91 -61.54 23.72
C THR A 293 -45.95 -61.96 25.20
N PHE A 294 -45.56 -61.06 26.11
CA PHE A 294 -45.51 -61.34 27.55
C PHE A 294 -46.90 -61.50 28.18
N THR A 295 -47.04 -62.45 29.10
CA THR A 295 -48.28 -62.74 29.86
C THR A 295 -48.28 -62.06 31.24
N ALA A 296 -49.43 -62.01 31.93
CA ALA A 296 -49.60 -61.26 33.18
C ALA A 296 -48.67 -61.71 34.34
N ASP A 297 -48.21 -62.97 34.33
CA ASP A 297 -47.38 -63.56 35.40
C ASP A 297 -45.87 -63.26 35.25
N GLN A 298 -45.46 -62.60 34.15
CA GLN A 298 -44.06 -62.32 33.80
C GLN A 298 -43.71 -60.82 33.89
N TYR A 299 -44.35 -60.10 34.82
CA TYR A 299 -44.29 -58.64 34.94
C TYR A 299 -42.87 -58.09 35.14
N THR A 300 -42.03 -58.74 35.94
CA THR A 300 -40.66 -58.29 36.27
C THR A 300 -39.72 -58.33 35.07
N ASP A 301 -39.82 -59.38 34.25
CA ASP A 301 -39.01 -59.52 33.02
C ASP A 301 -39.46 -58.52 31.96
N LYS A 302 -40.77 -58.26 31.87
CA LYS A 302 -41.33 -57.23 30.99
C LYS A 302 -40.84 -55.83 31.34
N ALA A 303 -40.80 -55.47 32.64
CA ALA A 303 -40.27 -54.20 33.09
C ALA A 303 -38.77 -54.04 32.74
N ARG A 304 -37.97 -55.10 32.96
CA ARG A 304 -36.53 -55.08 32.62
C ARG A 304 -36.28 -54.90 31.12
N LEU A 305 -37.06 -55.57 30.27
CA LEU A 305 -36.94 -55.44 28.82
C LEU A 305 -37.37 -54.04 28.33
N GLN A 306 -38.34 -53.42 29.01
CA GLN A 306 -38.76 -52.04 28.75
C GLN A 306 -37.65 -51.04 29.11
N ASP A 307 -36.94 -51.25 30.23
CA ASP A 307 -35.79 -50.43 30.62
C ASP A 307 -34.63 -50.55 29.60
N GLU A 308 -34.38 -51.75 29.06
CA GLU A 308 -33.38 -51.93 27.98
C GLU A 308 -33.79 -51.23 26.67
N ILE A 309 -35.09 -51.24 26.30
CA ILE A 309 -35.60 -50.48 25.14
C ILE A 309 -35.39 -48.98 25.36
N ASN A 310 -35.74 -48.46 26.55
CA ASN A 310 -35.58 -47.04 26.86
C ASN A 310 -34.10 -46.62 26.80
N ALA A 311 -33.19 -47.45 27.32
CA ALA A 311 -31.75 -47.20 27.24
C ALA A 311 -31.23 -47.18 25.78
N LEU A 312 -31.75 -48.04 24.90
CA LEU A 312 -31.43 -48.02 23.47
C LEU A 312 -32.00 -46.80 22.74
N ILE A 313 -33.18 -46.34 23.12
CA ILE A 313 -33.77 -45.09 22.61
C ILE A 313 -32.89 -43.90 23.02
N ASP A 314 -32.46 -43.83 24.28
CA ASP A 314 -31.55 -42.79 24.75
C ASP A 314 -30.22 -42.79 23.95
N ASP A 315 -29.62 -43.95 23.69
CA ASP A 315 -28.42 -44.09 22.84
C ASP A 315 -28.67 -43.60 21.39
N LEU A 316 -29.83 -43.93 20.81
CA LEU A 316 -30.22 -43.43 19.48
C LEU A 316 -30.37 -41.90 19.46
N THR A 317 -30.93 -41.28 20.50
CA THR A 317 -31.05 -39.82 20.57
C THR A 317 -29.69 -39.12 20.64
N VAL A 318 -28.70 -39.73 21.31
CA VAL A 318 -27.31 -39.23 21.33
C VAL A 318 -26.69 -39.35 19.95
N LYS A 319 -26.86 -40.50 19.28
CA LYS A 319 -26.34 -40.75 17.93
C LYS A 319 -26.97 -39.84 16.87
N ASP A 320 -28.24 -39.48 17.00
CA ASP A 320 -28.89 -38.49 16.11
C ASP A 320 -28.28 -37.09 16.27
N LYS A 321 -27.94 -36.69 17.50
CA LYS A 321 -27.22 -35.42 17.72
C LYS A 321 -25.81 -35.45 17.12
N GLU A 322 -25.08 -36.55 17.27
CA GLU A 322 -23.76 -36.75 16.63
C GLU A 322 -23.87 -36.68 15.10
N LYS A 323 -24.87 -37.33 14.51
CA LYS A 323 -25.15 -37.29 13.06
C LYS A 323 -25.42 -35.86 12.57
N MET A 324 -26.31 -35.12 13.24
CA MET A 324 -26.61 -33.71 12.89
C MET A 324 -25.36 -32.82 12.98
N SER A 325 -24.49 -33.08 13.96
CA SER A 325 -23.21 -32.38 14.09
C SER A 325 -22.28 -32.66 12.92
N LEU A 326 -22.10 -33.94 12.54
CA LEU A 326 -21.28 -34.33 11.39
C LEU A 326 -21.83 -33.78 10.06
N GLU A 327 -23.14 -33.80 9.84
CA GLU A 327 -23.75 -33.23 8.64
C GLU A 327 -23.51 -31.72 8.54
N SER A 328 -23.57 -31.01 9.67
CA SER A 328 -23.26 -29.58 9.75
C SER A 328 -21.78 -29.31 9.47
N GLU A 329 -20.89 -30.16 9.95
CA GLU A 329 -19.44 -30.05 9.73
C GLU A 329 -19.06 -30.35 8.28
N ILE A 330 -19.64 -31.39 7.67
CA ILE A 330 -19.49 -31.67 6.23
C ILE A 330 -19.96 -30.48 5.39
N LYS A 331 -21.10 -29.88 5.73
CA LYS A 331 -21.63 -28.70 5.02
C LYS A 331 -20.66 -27.52 5.10
N ARG A 332 -20.13 -27.21 6.30
CA ARG A 332 -19.14 -26.13 6.48
C ARG A 332 -17.85 -26.40 5.70
N THR A 333 -17.33 -27.62 5.74
CA THR A 333 -16.08 -27.99 5.05
C THR A 333 -16.25 -27.97 3.54
N ASN A 334 -17.40 -28.38 3.01
CA ASN A 334 -17.72 -28.26 1.58
C ASN A 334 -17.85 -26.80 1.12
N GLN A 335 -18.38 -25.91 1.96
CA GLN A 335 -18.41 -24.48 1.62
C GLN A 335 -16.98 -23.93 1.50
N LYS A 336 -16.12 -24.21 2.49
CA LYS A 336 -14.70 -23.81 2.44
C LYS A 336 -13.99 -24.37 1.21
N LEU A 337 -14.30 -25.60 0.81
CA LEU A 337 -13.75 -26.21 -0.40
C LEU A 337 -14.15 -25.43 -1.66
N GLU A 338 -15.41 -25.01 -1.76
CA GLU A 338 -15.91 -24.26 -2.90
C GLU A 338 -15.29 -22.86 -2.96
N ASP A 339 -15.27 -22.15 -1.84
CA ASP A 339 -14.63 -20.83 -1.73
C ASP A 339 -13.16 -20.88 -2.20
N LYS A 340 -12.45 -21.96 -1.87
CA LYS A 340 -11.05 -22.19 -2.29
C LYS A 340 -10.89 -22.53 -3.76
N LYS A 341 -11.88 -23.17 -4.40
CA LYS A 341 -11.86 -23.39 -5.86
C LYS A 341 -12.10 -22.09 -6.60
N ASP A 342 -13.03 -21.26 -6.14
CA ASP A 342 -13.31 -19.95 -6.74
C ASP A 342 -12.05 -19.07 -6.69
N GLU A 343 -11.31 -19.10 -5.57
CA GLU A 343 -10.03 -18.40 -5.41
C GLU A 343 -8.96 -18.89 -6.43
N ILE A 344 -8.92 -20.20 -6.71
CA ILE A 344 -8.03 -20.78 -7.75
C ILE A 344 -8.44 -20.30 -9.15
N GLU A 345 -9.74 -20.29 -9.47
CA GLU A 345 -10.24 -19.85 -10.78
C GLU A 345 -9.94 -18.36 -11.03
N GLU A 346 -10.06 -17.52 -10.00
CA GLU A 346 -9.66 -16.12 -10.07
C GLU A 346 -8.16 -15.95 -10.33
N LEU A 347 -7.31 -16.75 -9.67
CA LEU A 347 -5.87 -16.74 -9.91
C LEU A 347 -5.51 -17.22 -11.33
N GLU A 348 -6.24 -18.18 -11.90
CA GLU A 348 -6.07 -18.62 -13.30
C GLU A 348 -6.40 -17.49 -14.28
N GLY A 349 -7.47 -16.73 -14.02
CA GLY A 349 -7.81 -15.53 -14.79
C GLY A 349 -6.66 -14.51 -14.79
N LYS A 350 -6.14 -14.18 -13.59
CA LYS A 350 -5.00 -13.27 -13.43
C LYS A 350 -3.73 -13.78 -14.12
N LEU A 351 -3.46 -15.09 -14.05
CA LEU A 351 -2.31 -15.71 -14.70
C LEU A 351 -2.38 -15.59 -16.23
N ASN A 352 -3.57 -15.75 -16.80
CA ASN A 352 -3.81 -15.56 -18.23
C ASN A 352 -3.59 -14.11 -18.67
N GLU A 353 -4.02 -13.13 -17.88
CA GLU A 353 -3.78 -11.70 -18.16
C GLU A 353 -2.29 -11.33 -18.11
N VAL A 354 -1.56 -11.81 -17.08
CA VAL A 354 -0.12 -11.62 -16.98
C VAL A 354 0.59 -12.26 -18.17
N SER A 355 0.16 -13.45 -18.58
CA SER A 355 0.74 -14.16 -19.74
C SER A 355 0.52 -13.40 -21.05
N LYS A 356 -0.68 -12.84 -21.27
CA LYS A 356 -0.96 -11.94 -22.41
C LYS A 356 -0.07 -10.69 -22.38
N SER A 357 0.12 -10.09 -21.20
CA SER A 357 0.95 -8.90 -21.02
C SER A 357 2.43 -9.19 -21.36
N ILE A 358 2.96 -10.33 -20.91
CA ILE A 358 4.31 -10.79 -21.26
C ILE A 358 4.44 -11.01 -22.77
N SER A 359 3.44 -11.63 -23.41
CA SER A 359 3.45 -11.82 -24.87
C SER A 359 3.47 -10.50 -25.64
N ASN A 360 2.70 -9.51 -25.20
CA ASN A 360 2.67 -8.19 -25.82
C ASN A 360 4.01 -7.46 -25.67
N LEU A 361 4.65 -7.55 -24.50
CA LEU A 361 5.99 -7.00 -24.28
C LEU A 361 7.04 -7.64 -25.18
N LYS A 362 6.94 -8.97 -25.40
CA LYS A 362 7.83 -9.67 -26.32
C LYS A 362 7.71 -9.11 -27.75
N ASN A 363 6.49 -8.94 -28.26
CA ASN A 363 6.27 -8.34 -29.59
C ASN A 363 6.87 -6.94 -29.69
N LYS A 364 6.66 -6.08 -28.66
CA LYS A 364 7.26 -4.73 -28.61
C LYS A 364 8.79 -4.76 -28.61
N LYS A 365 9.40 -5.74 -27.92
CA LYS A 365 10.84 -5.92 -27.90
C LYS A 365 11.37 -6.31 -29.28
N ASP A 366 10.65 -7.17 -30.00
CA ASP A 366 10.97 -7.57 -31.37
C ASP A 366 10.86 -6.38 -32.34
N GLU A 367 9.80 -5.56 -32.22
CA GLU A 367 9.67 -4.30 -32.98
C GLU A 367 10.82 -3.32 -32.68
N LEU A 368 11.21 -3.16 -31.41
CA LEU A 368 12.33 -2.30 -31.00
C LEU A 368 13.66 -2.80 -31.58
N ASN A 369 13.85 -4.11 -31.64
CA ASN A 369 15.05 -4.71 -32.23
C ASN A 369 15.08 -4.49 -33.75
N GLN A 370 13.95 -4.65 -34.44
CA GLN A 370 13.84 -4.34 -35.86
C GLN A 370 14.16 -2.87 -36.14
N LEU A 371 13.65 -1.95 -35.30
CA LEU A 371 13.94 -0.53 -35.44
C LEU A 371 15.42 -0.21 -35.25
N LYS A 372 16.10 -0.91 -34.33
CA LYS A 372 17.56 -0.80 -34.15
C LYS A 372 18.33 -1.29 -35.36
N GLU A 373 17.94 -2.41 -35.95
CA GLU A 373 18.54 -2.90 -37.19
C GLU A 373 18.32 -1.92 -38.34
N ASP A 374 17.10 -1.43 -38.52
CA ASP A 374 16.77 -0.43 -39.54
C ASP A 374 17.58 0.87 -39.36
N PHE A 375 17.74 1.31 -38.11
CA PHE A 375 18.57 2.48 -37.77
C PHE A 375 20.04 2.22 -38.10
N ASN A 376 20.59 1.08 -37.71
CA ASN A 376 21.97 0.69 -38.02
C ASN A 376 22.18 0.57 -39.53
N ASN A 377 21.24 -0.02 -40.27
CA ASN A 377 21.30 -0.17 -41.72
C ASN A 377 21.23 1.18 -42.44
N LYS A 378 20.41 2.13 -41.96
CA LYS A 378 20.36 3.51 -42.48
C LYS A 378 21.62 4.32 -42.17
N LEU A 379 22.34 3.98 -41.09
CA LEU A 379 23.64 4.58 -40.77
C LEU A 379 24.71 4.18 -41.80
N TYR A 380 24.63 2.96 -42.35
CA TYR A 380 25.50 2.46 -43.42
C TYR A 380 25.00 2.80 -44.84
N GLY A 381 23.71 3.12 -44.99
CA GLY A 381 23.06 3.40 -46.28
C GLY A 381 22.64 4.86 -46.47
N SER A 382 23.62 5.73 -46.77
CA SER A 382 23.47 7.02 -47.48
C SER A 382 22.50 8.09 -46.92
N LYS A 383 23.08 9.30 -46.73
CA LYS A 383 22.42 10.62 -46.84
C LYS A 383 21.30 10.56 -47.89
N VAL A 384 20.02 10.83 -47.53
CA VAL A 384 18.90 11.35 -48.36
C VAL A 384 17.47 11.06 -47.79
N SER A 385 17.24 10.11 -46.87
CA SER A 385 15.85 9.69 -46.50
C SER A 385 15.27 10.21 -45.15
N THR A 386 15.88 11.19 -44.50
CA THR A 386 15.52 11.56 -43.11
C THR A 386 14.21 12.35 -42.95
N ALA A 387 13.68 13.00 -43.99
CA ALA A 387 12.51 13.88 -43.85
C ALA A 387 11.17 13.15 -43.67
N ASN A 388 10.96 12.05 -44.41
CA ASN A 388 9.71 11.29 -44.34
C ASN A 388 9.61 10.49 -43.03
N LEU A 389 10.76 9.98 -42.57
CA LEU A 389 10.87 9.30 -41.28
C LEU A 389 10.63 10.27 -40.11
N ARG A 390 11.13 11.52 -40.17
CA ARG A 390 10.82 12.55 -39.15
C ARG A 390 9.32 12.81 -39.02
N LYS A 391 8.58 12.85 -40.14
CA LYS A 391 7.12 13.08 -40.12
C LYS A 391 6.36 11.90 -39.52
N GLN A 392 6.76 10.67 -39.82
CA GLN A 392 6.19 9.47 -39.21
C GLN A 392 6.53 9.36 -37.72
N MET A 393 7.76 9.71 -37.34
CA MET A 393 8.21 9.74 -35.95
C MET A 393 7.47 10.79 -35.12
N GLU A 394 7.22 11.99 -35.63
CA GLU A 394 6.46 13.00 -34.87
C GLU A 394 5.00 12.58 -34.65
N ASN A 395 4.36 11.93 -35.61
CA ASN A 395 3.02 11.37 -35.42
C ASN A 395 3.03 10.30 -34.32
N LEU A 396 3.97 9.36 -34.37
CA LEU A 396 4.15 8.32 -33.34
C LEU A 396 4.48 8.91 -31.96
N LYS A 397 5.29 9.96 -31.89
CA LYS A 397 5.65 10.68 -30.65
C LYS A 397 4.43 11.33 -30.00
N THR A 398 3.50 11.83 -30.82
CA THR A 398 2.25 12.44 -30.37
C THR A 398 1.31 11.37 -29.78
N ASP A 399 1.19 10.22 -30.46
CA ASP A 399 0.40 9.08 -29.99
C ASP A 399 0.99 8.47 -28.71
N ILE A 400 2.31 8.25 -28.65
CA ILE A 400 3.00 7.74 -27.47
C ILE A 400 2.80 8.68 -26.27
N ARG A 401 2.95 10.00 -26.44
CA ARG A 401 2.71 10.96 -25.34
C ARG A 401 1.29 10.89 -24.80
N SER A 402 0.30 10.75 -25.68
CA SER A 402 -1.10 10.60 -25.29
C SER A 402 -1.32 9.33 -24.46
N LYS A 403 -0.73 8.21 -24.89
CA LYS A 403 -0.89 6.90 -24.24
C LYS A 403 -0.09 6.76 -22.95
N SER A 404 1.10 7.37 -22.87
CA SER A 404 1.89 7.45 -21.64
C SER A 404 1.17 8.25 -20.55
N LYS A 405 0.44 9.31 -20.92
CA LYS A 405 -0.35 10.09 -19.97
C LYS A 405 -1.54 9.27 -19.43
N GLU A 406 -2.20 8.51 -20.30
CA GLU A 406 -3.28 7.59 -19.93
C GLU A 406 -2.78 6.47 -19.00
N LEU A 407 -1.61 5.89 -19.31
CA LEU A 407 -0.98 4.85 -18.50
C LEU A 407 -0.51 5.37 -17.13
N SER A 408 0.02 6.60 -17.08
CA SER A 408 0.40 7.24 -15.81
C SER A 408 -0.79 7.42 -14.88
N ASN A 409 -1.97 7.77 -15.41
CA ASN A 409 -3.19 7.90 -14.62
C ASN A 409 -3.67 6.53 -14.11
N GLN A 410 -3.58 5.49 -14.93
CA GLN A 410 -3.91 4.11 -14.52
C GLN A 410 -2.95 3.56 -13.46
N LEU A 411 -1.67 3.92 -13.53
CA LEU A 411 -0.65 3.53 -12.53
C LEU A 411 -0.91 4.19 -11.17
N GLU A 412 -1.38 5.45 -11.17
CA GLU A 412 -1.76 6.18 -9.98
C GLU A 412 -3.01 5.57 -9.30
N GLU A 413 -3.99 5.12 -10.09
CA GLU A 413 -5.15 4.37 -9.59
C GLU A 413 -4.75 2.99 -9.05
N GLN A 414 -3.83 2.27 -9.70
CA GLN A 414 -3.33 0.99 -9.20
C GLN A 414 -2.59 1.13 -7.86
N LYS A 415 -1.80 2.19 -7.67
CA LYS A 415 -1.16 2.46 -6.36
C LYS A 415 -2.20 2.65 -5.27
N LYS A 416 -3.24 3.46 -5.53
CA LYS A 416 -4.35 3.68 -4.58
C LYS A 416 -5.10 2.38 -4.23
N ILE A 417 -5.28 1.48 -5.19
CA ILE A 417 -5.90 0.17 -4.94
C ILE A 417 -4.97 -0.73 -4.13
N LYS A 418 -3.66 -0.73 -4.42
CA LYS A 418 -2.65 -1.51 -3.69
C LYS A 418 -2.55 -1.08 -2.23
N ASP A 419 -2.55 0.21 -1.96
CA ASP A 419 -2.48 0.74 -0.59
C ASP A 419 -3.72 0.33 0.22
N LYS A 420 -4.92 0.41 -0.38
CA LYS A 420 -6.17 -0.09 0.24
C LYS A 420 -6.14 -1.61 0.50
N LEU A 421 -5.48 -2.38 -0.37
CA LEU A 421 -5.34 -3.84 -0.22
C LEU A 421 -4.39 -4.21 0.93
N VAL A 422 -3.32 -3.44 1.13
CA VAL A 422 -2.41 -3.60 2.27
C VAL A 422 -3.12 -3.25 3.58
N GLU A 423 -3.93 -2.19 3.58
CA GLU A 423 -4.73 -1.80 4.75
C GLU A 423 -5.81 -2.84 5.09
N ALA A 424 -6.50 -3.38 4.08
CA ALA A 424 -7.46 -4.48 4.27
C ALA A 424 -6.80 -5.75 4.84
N ARG A 425 -5.57 -6.09 4.41
CA ARG A 425 -4.82 -7.24 4.96
C ARG A 425 -4.47 -7.05 6.43
N ARG A 426 -4.00 -5.85 6.82
CA ARG A 426 -3.74 -5.55 8.24
C ARG A 426 -5.00 -5.67 9.09
N ASN A 427 -6.12 -5.14 8.61
CA ASN A 427 -7.39 -5.24 9.33
C ASN A 427 -7.86 -6.70 9.48
N ALA A 428 -7.63 -7.54 8.46
CA ALA A 428 -7.94 -8.96 8.52
C ALA A 428 -7.07 -9.72 9.54
N GLU A 429 -5.77 -9.39 9.63
CA GLU A 429 -4.86 -9.96 10.65
C GLU A 429 -5.33 -9.59 12.06
N THR A 430 -5.72 -8.33 12.31
CA THR A 430 -6.26 -7.90 13.61
C THR A 430 -7.56 -8.61 13.98
N ILE A 431 -8.48 -8.78 13.03
CA ILE A 431 -9.74 -9.52 13.26
C ILE A 431 -9.46 -11.00 13.58
N GLN A 432 -8.43 -11.59 12.95
CA GLN A 432 -8.04 -12.97 13.23
C GLN A 432 -7.46 -13.12 14.65
N GLU A 433 -6.63 -12.17 15.10
CA GLU A 433 -6.12 -12.14 16.48
C GLU A 433 -7.25 -11.98 17.52
N GLU A 434 -8.23 -11.10 17.25
CA GLU A 434 -9.41 -10.92 18.12
C GLU A 434 -10.27 -12.19 18.18
N LYS A 435 -10.41 -12.90 17.05
CA LYS A 435 -11.13 -14.16 16.98
C LYS A 435 -10.45 -15.25 17.82
N ASP A 436 -9.13 -15.39 17.70
CA ASP A 436 -8.36 -16.38 18.48
C ASP A 436 -8.46 -16.10 19.99
N GLN A 437 -8.50 -14.81 20.38
CA GLN A 437 -8.73 -14.41 21.77
C GLN A 437 -10.15 -14.77 22.27
N MET A 438 -11.19 -14.53 21.47
CA MET A 438 -12.56 -14.91 21.82
C MET A 438 -12.74 -16.43 21.96
N GLU A 439 -12.08 -17.22 21.11
CA GLU A 439 -12.11 -18.70 21.20
C GLU A 439 -11.48 -19.18 22.53
N ASN A 440 -10.36 -18.58 22.95
CA ASN A 440 -9.73 -18.88 24.24
C ASN A 440 -10.63 -18.52 25.43
N ASP A 441 -11.29 -17.36 25.38
CA ASP A 441 -12.21 -16.93 26.43
C ASP A 441 -13.44 -17.86 26.53
N LEU A 442 -13.98 -18.31 25.38
CA LEU A 442 -15.07 -19.27 25.33
C LEU A 442 -14.70 -20.59 26.01
N GLU A 443 -13.50 -21.11 25.77
CA GLU A 443 -13.02 -22.34 26.40
C GLU A 443 -12.93 -22.21 27.94
N SER A 444 -12.51 -21.02 28.41
CA SER A 444 -12.49 -20.67 29.84
C SER A 444 -13.89 -20.64 30.45
N TYR A 445 -14.88 -20.08 29.75
CA TYR A 445 -16.28 -20.06 30.21
C TYR A 445 -16.89 -21.46 30.27
N CYS A 446 -16.65 -22.31 29.26
CA CYS A 446 -17.13 -23.70 29.28
C CYS A 446 -16.57 -24.50 30.45
N LYS A 447 -15.31 -24.28 30.84
CA LYS A 447 -14.70 -24.89 32.04
C LYS A 447 -15.38 -24.43 33.33
N LYS A 448 -15.74 -23.15 33.44
CA LYS A 448 -16.46 -22.61 34.60
C LYS A 448 -17.89 -23.13 34.69
N GLU A 449 -18.60 -23.21 33.56
CA GLU A 449 -19.95 -23.75 33.47
C GLU A 449 -20.01 -25.20 33.97
N LYS A 450 -19.06 -26.04 33.53
CA LYS A 450 -18.94 -27.42 33.99
C LYS A 450 -18.76 -27.52 35.51
N ASN A 451 -17.88 -26.69 36.08
CA ASN A 451 -17.70 -26.62 37.54
C ASN A 451 -18.98 -26.19 38.28
N PHE A 452 -19.77 -25.26 37.72
CA PHE A 452 -21.05 -24.89 38.33
C PHE A 452 -22.07 -26.02 38.27
N GLN A 453 -22.15 -26.75 37.15
CA GLN A 453 -23.02 -27.91 37.00
C GLN A 453 -22.65 -29.02 37.99
N ASP A 454 -21.36 -29.33 38.16
CA ASP A 454 -20.89 -30.32 39.13
C ASP A 454 -21.24 -29.92 40.58
N ASN A 455 -21.11 -28.63 40.91
CA ASN A 455 -21.49 -28.11 42.22
C ASN A 455 -23.00 -28.16 42.45
N LEU A 456 -23.80 -27.88 41.42
CA LEU A 456 -25.26 -27.93 41.51
C LEU A 456 -25.76 -29.37 41.69
N ALA A 457 -25.15 -30.33 40.98
CA ALA A 457 -25.43 -31.76 41.16
C ALA A 457 -25.16 -32.20 42.61
N ASN A 458 -24.01 -31.80 43.17
CA ASN A 458 -23.65 -32.12 44.55
C ASN A 458 -24.62 -31.50 45.58
N LEU A 459 -25.05 -30.26 45.37
CA LEU A 459 -26.06 -29.61 46.23
C LEU A 459 -27.43 -30.29 46.12
N THR A 460 -27.79 -30.77 44.94
CA THR A 460 -29.06 -31.49 44.70
C THR A 460 -29.07 -32.80 45.48
N THR A 461 -28.00 -33.60 45.40
CA THR A 461 -27.86 -34.84 46.19
C THR A 461 -27.94 -34.57 47.70
N LYS A 462 -27.30 -33.50 48.18
CA LYS A 462 -27.38 -33.12 49.61
C LYS A 462 -28.79 -32.69 50.04
N LEU A 463 -29.58 -32.13 49.13
CA LEU A 463 -30.96 -31.76 49.40
C LEU A 463 -31.84 -33.01 49.51
N GLU A 464 -31.67 -33.95 48.58
CA GLU A 464 -32.36 -35.25 48.56
C GLU A 464 -32.10 -36.03 49.86
N ASP A 465 -30.83 -36.09 50.31
CA ASP A 465 -30.46 -36.73 51.58
C ASP A 465 -31.17 -36.08 52.79
N LYS A 466 -31.32 -34.75 52.79
CA LYS A 466 -32.03 -34.02 53.85
C LYS A 466 -33.54 -34.26 53.80
N GLU A 467 -34.13 -34.34 52.62
CA GLU A 467 -35.56 -34.67 52.48
C GLU A 467 -35.86 -36.08 53.00
N VAL A 468 -35.00 -37.05 52.69
CA VAL A 468 -35.11 -38.42 53.24
C VAL A 468 -35.08 -38.40 54.77
N LEU A 469 -34.17 -37.62 55.37
CA LEU A 469 -34.07 -37.49 56.82
C LEU A 469 -35.32 -36.82 57.45
N ILE A 470 -35.84 -35.77 56.83
CA ILE A 470 -37.05 -35.08 57.29
C ILE A 470 -38.24 -36.03 57.29
N ASN A 471 -38.43 -36.78 56.20
CA ASN A 471 -39.52 -37.75 56.08
C ASN A 471 -39.44 -38.82 57.17
N LYS A 472 -38.23 -39.30 57.49
CA LYS A 472 -38.01 -40.27 58.56
C LYS A 472 -38.36 -39.71 59.94
N LEU A 473 -37.92 -38.50 60.27
CA LEU A 473 -38.24 -37.83 61.53
C LEU A 473 -39.74 -37.54 61.70
N GLN A 474 -40.43 -37.17 60.61
CA GLN A 474 -41.87 -36.95 60.64
C GLN A 474 -42.63 -38.24 60.94
N GLU A 475 -42.23 -39.37 60.35
CA GLU A 475 -42.85 -40.66 60.61
C GLU A 475 -42.62 -41.14 62.06
N GLU A 476 -41.41 -41.00 62.59
CA GLU A 476 -41.10 -41.30 64.00
C GLU A 476 -41.95 -40.47 64.97
N LYS A 477 -42.11 -39.16 64.69
CA LYS A 477 -42.97 -38.29 65.51
C LYS A 477 -44.44 -38.67 65.42
N ARG A 478 -44.92 -39.09 64.25
CA ARG A 478 -46.31 -39.53 64.05
C ARG A 478 -46.62 -40.78 64.87
N GLN A 479 -45.68 -41.73 64.92
CA GLN A 479 -45.80 -42.95 65.72
C GLN A 479 -45.87 -42.62 67.22
N GLN A 480 -44.98 -41.75 67.72
CA GLN A 480 -45.00 -41.28 69.12
C GLN A 480 -46.35 -40.65 69.51
N VAL A 481 -46.92 -39.80 68.65
CA VAL A 481 -48.22 -39.15 68.90
C VAL A 481 -49.36 -40.17 68.96
N ASN A 482 -49.37 -41.17 68.07
CA ASN A 482 -50.40 -42.20 68.06
C ASN A 482 -50.36 -43.06 69.32
N GLU A 483 -49.17 -43.41 69.81
CA GLU A 483 -49.00 -44.18 71.04
C GLU A 483 -49.49 -43.40 72.27
N LEU A 484 -49.16 -42.11 72.36
CA LEU A 484 -49.65 -41.23 73.43
C LEU A 484 -51.18 -41.11 73.44
N LYS A 485 -51.81 -41.01 72.25
CA LYS A 485 -53.28 -40.97 72.13
C LYS A 485 -53.94 -42.24 72.62
N GLY A 486 -53.37 -43.42 72.33
CA GLY A 486 -53.90 -44.69 72.82
C GLY A 486 -53.92 -44.77 74.34
N ARG A 487 -52.81 -44.40 74.98
CA ARG A 487 -52.69 -44.39 76.45
C ARG A 487 -53.63 -43.40 77.14
N LEU A 488 -53.84 -42.22 76.52
CA LEU A 488 -54.80 -41.24 77.02
C LEU A 488 -56.23 -41.79 77.01
N GLY A 489 -56.58 -42.61 75.99
CA GLY A 489 -57.86 -43.32 75.92
C GLY A 489 -58.08 -44.23 77.13
N GLU A 490 -57.10 -45.08 77.45
CA GLU A 490 -57.19 -45.99 78.60
C GLU A 490 -57.42 -45.26 79.94
N ILE A 491 -56.73 -44.13 80.16
CA ILE A 491 -56.90 -43.31 81.38
C ILE A 491 -58.30 -42.70 81.42
N LYS A 492 -58.78 -42.21 80.27
CA LYS A 492 -60.10 -41.58 80.14
C LYS A 492 -61.24 -42.56 80.45
N ASP A 493 -61.07 -43.84 80.15
CA ASP A 493 -62.08 -44.87 80.43
C ASP A 493 -62.12 -45.32 81.91
N LEU A 494 -60.98 -45.28 82.61
CA LEU A 494 -60.88 -45.67 84.02
C LEU A 494 -61.45 -44.60 84.98
N TYR A 495 -61.35 -43.32 84.62
CA TYR A 495 -61.74 -42.22 85.50
C TYR A 495 -63.23 -42.22 85.88
N PRO A 496 -64.19 -42.36 84.93
CA PRO A 496 -65.62 -42.41 85.26
C PRO A 496 -66.01 -43.64 86.08
N GLN A 497 -65.30 -44.76 85.92
CA GLN A 497 -65.56 -45.99 86.67
C GLN A 497 -65.24 -45.81 88.15
N ILE A 498 -64.14 -45.12 88.48
CA ILE A 498 -63.78 -44.77 89.87
C ILE A 498 -64.83 -43.84 90.46
N GLU A 499 -65.19 -42.78 89.74
CA GLU A 499 -66.16 -41.78 90.21
C GLU A 499 -67.53 -42.41 90.54
N THR A 500 -68.00 -43.30 89.66
CA THR A 500 -69.25 -44.04 89.88
C THR A 500 -69.17 -44.93 91.12
N LYS A 501 -68.07 -45.67 91.30
CA LYS A 501 -67.88 -46.57 92.44
C LYS A 501 -67.72 -45.84 93.77
N GLU A 502 -67.12 -44.65 93.77
CA GLU A 502 -67.05 -43.79 94.96
C GLU A 502 -68.42 -43.28 95.39
N LEU A 503 -69.27 -42.92 94.42
CA LEU A 503 -70.63 -42.49 94.70
C LEU A 503 -71.45 -43.63 95.33
N GLU A 504 -71.40 -44.83 94.74
CA GLU A 504 -72.03 -46.04 95.32
C GLU A 504 -71.57 -46.32 96.75
N LEU A 505 -70.26 -46.18 97.01
CA LEU A 505 -69.70 -46.41 98.34
C LEU A 505 -70.21 -45.37 99.35
N LYS A 506 -70.32 -44.11 98.94
CA LYS A 506 -70.80 -43.02 99.79
C LYS A 506 -72.26 -43.21 100.20
N GLU A 507 -73.13 -43.55 99.25
CA GLU A 507 -74.54 -43.86 99.53
C GLU A 507 -74.68 -45.05 100.51
N LEU A 508 -73.84 -46.08 100.34
CA LEU A 508 -73.83 -47.23 101.23
C LEU A 508 -73.37 -46.85 102.65
N ILE A 509 -72.33 -46.01 102.78
CA ILE A 509 -71.85 -45.50 104.07
C ILE A 509 -72.96 -44.73 104.79
N ASP A 510 -73.66 -43.85 104.08
CA ASP A 510 -74.72 -43.03 104.66
C ASP A 510 -75.91 -43.90 105.11
N THR A 511 -76.24 -44.94 104.34
CA THR A 511 -77.27 -45.93 104.68
C THR A 511 -76.92 -46.67 105.98
N VAL A 512 -75.73 -47.28 106.04
CA VAL A 512 -75.27 -48.04 107.22
C VAL A 512 -75.16 -47.14 108.44
N ARG A 513 -74.63 -45.92 108.30
CA ARG A 513 -74.54 -44.93 109.39
C ARG A 513 -75.92 -44.56 109.94
N THR A 514 -76.91 -44.40 109.06
CA THR A 514 -78.28 -44.08 109.45
C THR A 514 -78.91 -45.23 110.23
N GLU A 515 -78.78 -46.47 109.76
CA GLU A 515 -79.32 -47.65 110.43
C GLU A 515 -78.66 -47.90 111.79
N LEU A 516 -77.33 -47.79 111.88
CA LEU A 516 -76.61 -47.87 113.16
C LEU A 516 -77.09 -46.80 114.16
N SER A 517 -77.35 -45.57 113.69
CA SER A 517 -77.83 -44.49 114.56
C SER A 517 -79.22 -44.75 115.14
N LYS A 518 -80.12 -45.35 114.35
CA LYS A 518 -81.49 -45.69 114.77
C LYS A 518 -81.51 -46.82 115.81
N LYS A 519 -80.66 -47.85 115.63
CA LYS A 519 -80.66 -49.03 116.51
C LYS A 519 -79.94 -48.81 117.84
N ARG A 520 -78.85 -48.04 117.84
CA ARG A 520 -77.92 -47.95 118.98
C ARG A 520 -78.50 -47.28 120.23
N LYS A 521 -79.30 -46.22 120.07
CA LYS A 521 -79.88 -45.47 121.20
C LYS A 521 -80.95 -46.27 121.98
N PRO A 522 -81.98 -46.84 121.33
CA PRO A 522 -82.98 -47.64 122.05
C PRO A 522 -82.39 -48.93 122.65
N MET A 523 -81.36 -49.51 122.03
CA MET A 523 -80.65 -50.67 122.57
C MET A 523 -79.91 -50.35 123.88
N LEU A 524 -79.19 -49.22 123.96
CA LEU A 524 -78.51 -48.77 125.18
C LEU A 524 -79.49 -48.43 126.30
N GLU A 525 -80.61 -47.78 125.97
CA GLU A 525 -81.64 -47.40 126.95
C GLU A 525 -82.33 -48.63 127.56
N LYS A 526 -82.62 -49.68 126.76
CA LYS A 526 -83.21 -50.93 127.27
C LYS A 526 -82.24 -51.80 128.07
N LEU A 527 -80.97 -51.87 127.66
CA LEU A 527 -79.94 -52.62 128.41
C LEU A 527 -79.76 -52.06 129.83
N LEU A 528 -79.87 -50.74 129.95
CA LEU A 528 -79.80 -50.05 131.24
C LEU A 528 -81.03 -50.34 132.10
N GLU A 529 -82.20 -50.47 131.48
CA GLU A 529 -83.45 -50.83 132.15
C GLU A 529 -83.43 -52.27 132.70
N GLU A 530 -82.83 -53.22 131.97
CA GLU A 530 -82.64 -54.60 132.41
C GLU A 530 -81.63 -54.75 133.54
N GLN A 531 -80.51 -54.00 133.48
CA GLN A 531 -79.58 -53.95 134.62
C GLN A 531 -80.26 -53.39 135.86
N LYS A 532 -81.13 -52.39 135.71
CA LYS A 532 -81.96 -51.90 136.81
C LYS A 532 -82.97 -52.94 137.28
N LYS A 533 -83.59 -53.72 136.40
CA LYS A 533 -84.45 -54.86 136.80
C LYS A 533 -83.70 -55.96 137.55
N SER A 534 -82.38 -56.04 137.36
CA SER A 534 -81.53 -56.94 138.15
C SER A 534 -81.29 -56.43 139.59
N ILE A 535 -81.72 -55.21 139.95
CA ILE A 535 -81.48 -54.56 141.25
C ILE A 535 -82.45 -54.99 142.37
N GLU A 536 -83.61 -55.63 142.13
CA GLU A 536 -84.71 -55.56 143.12
C GLU A 536 -85.20 -56.82 143.92
N ILE A 537 -84.76 -58.09 143.71
CA ILE A 537 -85.35 -59.25 144.45
C ILE A 537 -84.37 -60.35 144.95
N ASN A 538 -84.46 -60.61 146.26
CA ASN A 538 -84.18 -61.88 146.96
C ASN A 538 -85.36 -62.86 146.79
N GLU A 539 -85.17 -63.99 146.09
CA GLU A 539 -85.63 -65.36 146.44
C GLU A 539 -85.02 -66.37 145.44
N ILE A 540 -83.77 -66.75 145.74
CA ILE A 540 -83.00 -67.99 145.48
C ILE A 540 -83.64 -69.06 144.56
N ASN A 541 -83.02 -69.64 143.53
CA ASN A 541 -82.04 -69.23 142.52
C ASN A 541 -82.12 -70.35 141.46
N GLY A 542 -83.04 -70.19 140.52
CA GLY A 542 -83.36 -71.15 139.48
C GLY A 542 -83.13 -70.55 138.11
N ASN A 543 -82.66 -71.41 137.21
CA ASN A 543 -82.67 -71.33 135.75
C ASN A 543 -83.48 -70.15 135.16
N SER A 544 -82.84 -69.33 134.32
CA SER A 544 -83.54 -68.80 133.16
C SER A 544 -82.56 -68.62 131.99
N ASP A 545 -82.82 -69.40 130.95
CA ASP A 545 -82.48 -69.04 129.58
C ASP A 545 -83.10 -67.67 129.29
N SER A 546 -82.28 -66.71 128.86
CA SER A 546 -82.80 -65.46 128.30
C SER A 546 -82.61 -65.50 126.79
N GLU A 547 -83.68 -65.81 126.07
CA GLU A 547 -83.77 -65.73 124.61
C GLU A 547 -83.51 -64.30 124.08
N GLU A 548 -83.60 -63.27 124.94
CA GLU A 548 -83.34 -61.87 124.59
C GLU A 548 -81.85 -61.59 124.34
N LEU A 549 -80.92 -62.22 125.09
CA LEU A 549 -79.48 -62.09 124.82
C LEU A 549 -79.08 -62.69 123.46
N LYS A 550 -79.79 -63.73 123.01
CA LYS A 550 -79.56 -64.35 121.69
C LYS A 550 -80.03 -63.43 120.56
N TYR A 551 -81.18 -62.79 120.71
CA TYR A 551 -81.68 -61.78 119.77
C TYR A 551 -80.71 -60.60 119.58
N TYR A 552 -80.09 -60.11 120.67
CA TYR A 552 -79.10 -59.03 120.57
C TYR A 552 -77.77 -59.49 119.94
N SER A 553 -77.33 -60.73 120.16
CA SER A 553 -76.16 -61.30 119.49
C SER A 553 -76.36 -61.45 117.98
N GLU A 554 -77.57 -61.76 117.52
CA GLU A 554 -77.91 -61.85 116.09
C GLU A 554 -77.96 -60.47 115.43
N GLN A 555 -78.49 -59.45 116.11
CA GLN A 555 -78.46 -58.06 115.63
C GLN A 555 -77.02 -57.53 115.50
N ILE A 556 -76.14 -57.80 116.48
CA ILE A 556 -74.72 -57.41 116.41
C ILE A 556 -74.00 -58.13 115.26
N SER A 557 -74.32 -59.42 115.02
CA SER A 557 -73.76 -60.16 113.87
C SER A 557 -74.21 -59.58 112.53
N SER A 558 -75.47 -59.18 112.40
CA SER A 558 -75.97 -58.50 111.20
C SER A 558 -75.30 -57.14 110.97
N GLU A 559 -75.03 -56.36 112.02
CA GLU A 559 -74.28 -55.10 111.90
C GLU A 559 -72.81 -55.33 111.49
N LEU A 560 -72.21 -56.45 111.91
CA LEU A 560 -70.88 -56.86 111.47
C LEU A 560 -70.83 -57.26 109.99
N ASP A 561 -71.87 -57.92 109.48
CA ASP A 561 -71.98 -58.28 108.06
C ASP A 561 -72.09 -57.03 107.17
N ASP A 562 -72.88 -56.03 107.57
CA ASP A 562 -73.01 -54.76 106.84
C ASP A 562 -71.67 -54.00 106.77
N ILE A 563 -70.88 -54.02 107.86
CA ILE A 563 -69.54 -53.42 107.89
C ILE A 563 -68.55 -54.20 106.99
N GLN A 564 -68.66 -55.52 106.92
CA GLN A 564 -67.82 -56.33 106.01
C GLN A 564 -68.14 -56.05 104.54
N ILE A 565 -69.41 -55.85 104.17
CA ILE A 565 -69.80 -55.45 102.80
C ILE A 565 -69.20 -54.09 102.45
N LEU A 566 -69.24 -53.13 103.38
CA LEU A 566 -68.61 -51.82 103.22
C LEU A 566 -67.10 -51.92 102.98
N LEU A 567 -66.40 -52.73 103.77
CA LEU A 567 -64.96 -52.96 103.62
C LEU A 567 -64.63 -53.59 102.26
N SER A 568 -65.47 -54.50 101.76
CA SER A 568 -65.29 -55.12 100.44
C SER A 568 -65.44 -54.09 99.31
N LYS A 569 -66.50 -53.28 99.31
CA LYS A 569 -66.68 -52.20 98.31
C LYS A 569 -65.60 -51.14 98.38
N GLN A 570 -65.13 -50.79 99.58
CA GLN A 570 -64.00 -49.87 99.75
C GLN A 570 -62.71 -50.42 99.13
N LYS A 571 -62.49 -51.74 99.21
CA LYS A 571 -61.34 -52.40 98.59
C LYS A 571 -61.38 -52.34 97.06
N GLU A 572 -62.56 -52.49 96.44
CA GLU A 572 -62.74 -52.34 94.99
C GLU A 572 -62.35 -50.94 94.51
N VAL A 573 -62.82 -49.88 95.18
CA VAL A 573 -62.46 -48.50 94.86
C VAL A 573 -60.96 -48.27 94.98
N ILE A 574 -60.33 -48.79 96.04
CA ILE A 574 -58.88 -48.68 96.24
C ILE A 574 -58.10 -49.39 95.12
N GLN A 575 -58.54 -50.57 94.67
CA GLN A 575 -57.88 -51.27 93.55
C GLN A 575 -57.93 -50.47 92.24
N LEU A 576 -59.08 -49.89 91.89
CA LEU A 576 -59.20 -49.06 90.70
C LEU A 576 -58.29 -47.82 90.77
N LYS A 577 -58.20 -47.18 91.95
CA LYS A 577 -57.27 -46.06 92.16
C LYS A 577 -55.80 -46.46 92.04
N ILE A 578 -55.43 -47.65 92.52
CA ILE A 578 -54.07 -48.19 92.35
C ILE A 578 -53.78 -48.44 90.87
N GLN A 579 -54.71 -49.03 90.12
CA GLN A 579 -54.55 -49.23 88.67
C GLN A 579 -54.37 -47.91 87.93
N LEU A 580 -55.19 -46.90 88.24
CA LEU A 580 -55.05 -45.55 87.67
C LEU A 580 -53.66 -44.97 87.98
N ARG A 581 -53.19 -45.10 89.22
CA ARG A 581 -51.87 -44.60 89.65
C ARG A 581 -50.72 -45.30 88.91
N GLN A 582 -50.79 -46.63 88.77
CA GLN A 582 -49.79 -47.40 88.02
C GLN A 582 -49.74 -46.97 86.54
N LYS A 583 -50.89 -46.65 85.93
CA LYS A 583 -50.97 -46.14 84.55
C LYS A 583 -50.35 -44.73 84.42
N PHE A 584 -50.52 -43.86 85.42
CA PHE A 584 -49.85 -42.56 85.47
C PHE A 584 -48.34 -42.66 85.71
N GLU A 585 -47.89 -43.56 86.58
CA GLU A 585 -46.45 -43.78 86.85
C GLU A 585 -45.73 -44.36 85.62
N ALA A 586 -46.35 -45.30 84.90
CA ALA A 586 -45.83 -45.82 83.63
C ALA A 586 -45.71 -44.73 82.54
N HIS A 587 -46.54 -43.68 82.60
CA HIS A 587 -46.44 -42.52 81.72
C HIS A 587 -45.26 -41.62 82.10
N ALA A 588 -45.06 -41.35 83.39
CA ALA A 588 -43.97 -40.49 83.87
C ALA A 588 -42.57 -41.08 83.59
N SER A 589 -42.40 -42.40 83.63
CA SER A 589 -41.12 -43.07 83.36
C SER A 589 -40.70 -43.08 81.88
N GLN A 590 -41.59 -42.75 80.93
CA GLN A 590 -41.28 -42.76 79.49
C GLN A 590 -41.29 -41.38 78.82
N VAL A 591 -41.78 -40.34 79.50
CA VAL A 591 -41.73 -38.94 79.00
C VAL A 591 -40.37 -38.29 79.24
N ASN A 592 -39.45 -38.96 79.95
CA ASN A 592 -38.08 -38.49 80.14
C ASN A 592 -37.05 -39.63 79.98
N PRO A 593 -36.77 -40.09 78.76
CA PRO A 593 -35.47 -40.65 78.44
C PRO A 593 -34.54 -39.47 78.15
N SER A 594 -33.47 -39.36 78.95
CA SER A 594 -32.32 -38.50 78.70
C SER A 594 -31.89 -38.48 77.24
#